data_AF-A0A1Q7W3I2-F1
#
_entry.id   AF-A0A1Q7W3I2-F1
#
_cell.length_a   1.000
_cell.length_b   1.000
_cell.length_c   1.000
_cell.angle_alpha   90.00
_cell.angle_beta   90.00
_cell.angle_gamma   90.00
#
_symmetry.space_group_name_H-M   'P 1'
#
loop_
_entity.id
_entity.type
_entity.pdbx_description
1 polymer ?
#
loop_
_entity_poly.entity_id
_entity_poly.type
_entity_poly.pdbx_seq_one_letter_code
_entity_poly.pdbx_strand_id
1 'polypeptide(L)'
;MGDLDTHDSVCRALARRAECVVLAIDYRLAPEDPFPAAVEDAWAALSWLGDHATELGADSGRIAVGGDSSGGNLSAVLAQRARDRRGPKLAAQVLIYPVTDCDFDTDSYRDAATGYGLTRESMLWYWNQYLPDESKRVSPDASPLRAPDLSGLPPALVITCKLDPLASEGAAYAEGLRSAGVRVEHVHEPDMIHGYIRMNGVVSRARKSWDDCGRFLRRELATHD
;
A
#
# COMPACT_ATOMS: atom_id res chain seq x y z
N MET A 1 6.64 -13.53 -5.22
CA MET A 1 7.69 -12.57 -5.60
C MET A 1 7.16 -11.68 -6.71
N GLY A 2 7.48 -10.39 -6.68
CA GLY A 2 7.10 -9.39 -7.66
C GLY A 2 8.31 -8.51 -7.99
N ASP A 3 8.22 -7.82 -9.11
CA ASP A 3 9.26 -6.99 -9.74
C ASP A 3 8.57 -5.89 -10.59
N LEU A 4 9.35 -5.14 -11.35
CA LEU A 4 8.84 -4.12 -12.28
C LEU A 4 7.95 -4.72 -13.38
N ASP A 5 8.31 -5.87 -13.95
CA ASP A 5 7.59 -6.48 -15.08
C ASP A 5 6.20 -7.00 -14.67
N THR A 6 6.09 -7.60 -13.49
CA THR A 6 4.84 -8.09 -12.91
C THR A 6 3.83 -6.98 -12.61
N HIS A 7 4.29 -5.72 -12.49
CA HIS A 7 3.44 -4.55 -12.23
C HIS A 7 3.39 -3.52 -13.36
N ASP A 8 4.18 -3.68 -14.44
CA ASP A 8 4.24 -2.72 -15.57
C ASP A 8 2.85 -2.38 -16.11
N SER A 9 2.02 -3.39 -16.38
CA SER A 9 0.69 -3.19 -16.96
C SER A 9 -0.24 -2.38 -16.06
N VAL A 10 -0.13 -2.56 -14.73
CA VAL A 10 -0.95 -1.84 -13.76
C VAL A 10 -0.42 -0.43 -13.50
N CYS A 11 0.90 -0.24 -13.49
CA CYS A 11 1.52 1.09 -13.42
C CYS A 11 1.12 1.95 -14.63
N ARG A 12 1.17 1.40 -15.85
CA ARG A 12 0.67 2.09 -17.07
C ARG A 12 -0.82 2.37 -17.02
N ALA A 13 -1.60 1.45 -16.46
CA ALA A 13 -3.03 1.62 -16.28
C ALA A 13 -3.36 2.77 -15.31
N LEU A 14 -2.61 2.87 -14.21
CA LEU A 14 -2.75 3.92 -13.22
C LEU A 14 -2.32 5.28 -13.77
N ALA A 15 -1.14 5.37 -14.41
CA ALA A 15 -0.63 6.60 -15.01
C ALA A 15 -1.66 7.26 -15.95
N ARG A 16 -2.29 6.46 -16.83
CA ARG A 16 -3.33 6.94 -17.75
C ARG A 16 -4.61 7.40 -17.05
N ARG A 17 -5.01 6.73 -15.97
CA ARG A 17 -6.25 7.05 -15.24
C ARG A 17 -6.09 8.16 -14.22
N ALA A 18 -4.89 8.34 -13.69
CA ALA A 18 -4.55 9.38 -12.74
C ALA A 18 -4.02 10.64 -13.42
N GLU A 19 -3.61 10.56 -14.70
CA GLU A 19 -2.89 11.62 -15.42
C GLU A 19 -1.66 12.11 -14.66
N CYS A 20 -0.90 11.17 -14.11
CA CYS A 20 0.30 11.45 -13.35
C CYS A 20 1.50 10.62 -13.84
N VAL A 21 2.69 11.08 -13.48
CA VAL A 21 3.92 10.29 -13.57
C VAL A 21 3.86 9.17 -12.52
N VAL A 22 4.17 7.94 -12.92
CA VAL A 22 4.30 6.80 -12.01
C VAL A 22 5.77 6.38 -11.97
N LEU A 23 6.37 6.47 -10.78
CA LEU A 23 7.70 5.94 -10.49
C LEU A 23 7.54 4.59 -9.77
N ALA A 24 7.81 3.49 -10.48
CA ALA A 24 7.82 2.15 -9.89
C ALA A 24 9.20 1.85 -9.28
N ILE A 25 9.21 1.26 -8.09
CA ILE A 25 10.44 1.06 -7.30
C ILE A 25 10.77 -0.43 -7.25
N ASP A 26 11.97 -0.78 -7.71
CA ASP A 26 12.54 -2.12 -7.63
C ASP A 26 13.39 -2.23 -6.35
N TYR A 27 12.72 -2.37 -5.22
CA TYR A 27 13.35 -2.43 -3.89
C TYR A 27 13.93 -3.83 -3.61
N ARG A 28 14.95 -3.90 -2.76
CA ARG A 28 15.56 -5.17 -2.35
C ARG A 28 14.54 -6.08 -1.65
N LEU A 29 14.62 -7.38 -1.93
CA LEU A 29 13.64 -8.37 -1.51
C LEU A 29 14.21 -9.32 -0.45
N ALA A 30 13.33 -9.75 0.45
CA ALA A 30 13.60 -10.89 1.33
C ALA A 30 13.46 -12.22 0.57
N PRO A 31 14.19 -13.27 0.95
CA PRO A 31 15.06 -13.37 2.13
C PRO A 31 16.50 -12.86 1.95
N GLU A 32 16.92 -12.49 0.75
CA GLU A 32 18.29 -12.00 0.47
C GLU A 32 18.61 -10.73 1.25
N ASP A 33 17.63 -9.82 1.32
CA ASP A 33 17.69 -8.56 2.05
C ASP A 33 16.44 -8.44 2.96
N PRO A 34 16.46 -9.01 4.18
CA PRO A 34 15.34 -8.94 5.11
C PRO A 34 15.10 -7.51 5.61
N PHE A 35 14.00 -7.32 6.34
CA PHE A 35 13.65 -6.07 7.01
C PHE A 35 14.85 -5.46 7.76
N PRO A 36 15.12 -4.15 7.63
CA PRO A 36 14.29 -3.12 7.00
C PRO A 36 14.66 -2.76 5.54
N ALA A 37 15.36 -3.62 4.79
CA ALA A 37 15.93 -3.24 3.49
C ALA A 37 14.92 -2.62 2.49
N ALA A 38 13.79 -3.27 2.27
CA ALA A 38 12.73 -2.76 1.38
C ALA A 38 12.18 -1.40 1.84
N VAL A 39 12.04 -1.19 3.15
CA VAL A 39 11.56 0.07 3.74
C VAL A 39 12.58 1.19 3.51
N GLU A 40 13.87 0.90 3.69
CA GLU A 40 14.93 1.88 3.46
C GLU A 40 15.08 2.25 1.98
N ASP A 41 14.96 1.29 1.07
CA ASP A 41 14.99 1.55 -0.38
C ASP A 41 13.80 2.40 -0.82
N ALA A 42 12.59 2.03 -0.37
CA ALA A 42 11.38 2.78 -0.67
C ALA A 42 11.44 4.20 -0.09
N TRP A 43 12.03 4.37 1.10
CA TRP A 43 12.23 5.67 1.72
C TRP A 43 13.26 6.52 0.97
N ALA A 44 14.38 5.91 0.55
CA ALA A 44 15.39 6.58 -0.25
C ALA A 44 14.80 7.05 -1.60
N ALA A 45 14.00 6.21 -2.26
CA ALA A 45 13.32 6.57 -3.49
C ALA A 45 12.31 7.71 -3.31
N LEU A 46 11.50 7.68 -2.26
CA LEU A 46 10.56 8.77 -1.96
C LEU A 46 11.30 10.07 -1.66
N SER A 47 12.36 10.02 -0.86
CA SER A 47 13.18 11.19 -0.53
C SER A 47 13.80 11.79 -1.79
N TRP A 48 14.39 10.94 -2.63
CA TRP A 48 14.96 11.36 -3.92
C TRP A 48 13.89 11.98 -4.83
N LEU A 49 12.69 11.39 -4.92
CA LEU A 49 11.60 11.97 -5.70
C LEU A 49 11.19 13.35 -5.16
N GLY A 50 11.19 13.55 -3.84
CA GLY A 50 10.93 14.85 -3.23
C GLY A 50 11.87 15.95 -3.69
N ASP A 51 13.16 15.61 -3.84
CA ASP A 51 14.21 16.55 -4.24
C ASP A 51 14.32 16.73 -5.76
N HIS A 52 13.94 15.71 -6.55
CA HIS A 52 14.17 15.64 -8.00
C HIS A 52 12.90 15.62 -8.87
N ALA A 53 11.70 15.80 -8.30
CA ALA A 53 10.43 15.71 -9.05
C ALA A 53 10.40 16.58 -10.33
N THR A 54 10.96 17.80 -10.27
CA THR A 54 10.97 18.73 -11.42
C THR A 54 11.78 18.22 -12.60
N GLU A 55 12.82 17.40 -12.36
CA GLU A 55 13.64 16.79 -13.42
C GLU A 55 12.83 15.74 -14.21
N LEU A 56 11.80 15.18 -13.59
CA LEU A 56 10.89 14.21 -14.20
C LEU A 56 9.64 14.86 -14.81
N GLY A 57 9.58 16.20 -14.82
CA GLY A 57 8.37 16.93 -15.22
C GLY A 57 7.19 16.75 -14.24
N ALA A 58 7.48 16.34 -13.00
CA ALA A 58 6.50 16.20 -11.92
C ALA A 58 6.57 17.39 -10.95
N ASP A 59 5.56 17.49 -10.09
CA ASP A 59 5.43 18.56 -9.10
C ASP A 59 5.73 18.01 -7.69
N SER A 60 6.77 18.55 -7.04
CA SER A 60 7.21 18.12 -5.70
C SER A 60 6.19 18.40 -4.59
N GLY A 61 5.23 19.30 -4.83
CA GLY A 61 4.11 19.55 -3.92
C GLY A 61 2.97 18.54 -4.05
N ARG A 62 3.00 17.66 -5.06
CA ARG A 62 1.92 16.74 -5.44
C ARG A 62 2.42 15.31 -5.58
N ILE A 63 3.00 14.79 -4.50
CA ILE A 63 3.50 13.42 -4.43
C ILE A 63 2.45 12.52 -3.76
N ALA A 64 2.20 11.35 -4.33
CA ALA A 64 1.40 10.31 -3.70
C ALA A 64 2.20 9.01 -3.62
N VAL A 65 1.91 8.19 -2.62
CA VAL A 65 2.43 6.82 -2.49
C VAL A 65 1.30 5.83 -2.72
N GLY A 66 1.63 4.64 -3.24
CA GLY A 66 0.64 3.59 -3.36
C GLY A 66 1.24 2.26 -3.77
N GLY A 67 0.53 1.20 -3.41
CA GLY A 67 0.95 -0.17 -3.68
C GLY A 67 -0.08 -1.19 -3.23
N ASP A 68 0.13 -2.42 -3.67
CA ASP A 68 -0.71 -3.56 -3.35
C ASP A 68 -0.02 -4.56 -2.43
N SER A 69 -0.78 -5.18 -1.52
CA SER A 69 -0.26 -6.18 -0.57
C SER A 69 0.89 -5.62 0.29
N SER A 70 2.08 -6.22 0.21
CA SER A 70 3.32 -5.70 0.82
C SER A 70 3.74 -4.31 0.28
N GLY A 71 3.44 -3.97 -0.97
CA GLY A 71 3.60 -2.60 -1.46
C GLY A 71 2.63 -1.62 -0.80
N GLY A 72 1.45 -2.10 -0.39
CA GLY A 72 0.51 -1.35 0.45
C GLY A 72 1.05 -1.12 1.86
N ASN A 73 1.73 -2.13 2.44
CA ASN A 73 2.48 -1.98 3.70
C ASN A 73 3.53 -0.87 3.60
N LEU A 74 4.42 -0.96 2.60
CA LEU A 74 5.46 0.04 2.36
C LEU A 74 4.86 1.43 2.18
N SER A 75 3.77 1.56 1.42
CA SER A 75 3.10 2.86 1.21
C SER A 75 2.57 3.48 2.50
N ALA A 76 1.97 2.66 3.38
CA ALA A 76 1.51 3.11 4.70
C ALA A 76 2.69 3.55 5.60
N VAL A 77 3.77 2.77 5.62
CA VAL A 77 5.00 3.09 6.37
C VAL A 77 5.64 4.38 5.86
N LEU A 78 5.76 4.55 4.55
CA LEU A 78 6.29 5.77 3.95
C LEU A 78 5.45 6.99 4.30
N ALA A 79 4.12 6.86 4.33
CA ALA A 79 3.25 7.95 4.73
C ALA A 79 3.49 8.40 6.18
N GLN A 80 3.69 7.44 7.09
CA GLN A 80 4.05 7.71 8.48
C GLN A 80 5.44 8.36 8.59
N ARG A 81 6.45 7.78 7.93
CA ARG A 81 7.81 8.33 7.93
C ARG A 81 7.88 9.75 7.35
N ALA A 82 7.15 10.02 6.26
CA ALA A 82 7.11 11.34 5.63
C ALA A 82 6.54 12.41 6.56
N ARG A 83 5.45 12.09 7.28
CA ARG A 83 4.90 12.96 8.32
C ARG A 83 5.90 13.17 9.46
N ASP A 84 6.44 12.09 10.01
CA ASP A 84 7.29 12.13 11.21
C ASP A 84 8.62 12.85 10.95
N ARG A 85 9.17 12.70 9.74
CA ARG A 85 10.39 13.36 9.28
C ARG A 85 10.15 14.72 8.60
N ARG A 86 8.89 15.16 8.51
CA ARG A 86 8.47 16.46 7.93
C ARG A 86 8.85 16.65 6.45
N GLY A 87 8.79 15.58 5.67
CA GLY A 87 8.97 15.63 4.22
C GLY A 87 9.38 14.29 3.62
N PRO A 88 9.16 14.06 2.30
CA PRO A 88 8.42 14.92 1.37
C PRO A 88 6.92 15.01 1.70
N LYS A 89 6.25 16.10 1.31
CA LYS A 89 4.80 16.24 1.58
C LYS A 89 4.01 15.31 0.66
N LEU A 90 3.22 14.43 1.26
CA LEU A 90 2.32 13.55 0.51
C LEU A 90 0.93 14.15 0.41
N ALA A 91 0.38 14.14 -0.80
CA ALA A 91 -0.99 14.52 -1.10
C ALA A 91 -1.98 13.36 -0.91
N ALA A 92 -1.52 12.11 -1.05
CA ALA A 92 -2.38 10.93 -0.98
C ALA A 92 -1.60 9.64 -0.68
N GLN A 93 -2.32 8.63 -0.16
CA GLN A 93 -1.89 7.23 -0.11
C GLN A 93 -2.95 6.28 -0.70
N VAL A 94 -2.55 5.36 -1.58
CA VAL A 94 -3.43 4.34 -2.17
C VAL A 94 -2.98 2.95 -1.71
N LEU A 95 -3.81 2.32 -0.87
CA LEU A 95 -3.48 1.07 -0.17
C LEU A 95 -4.40 -0.04 -0.68
N ILE A 96 -3.85 -0.92 -1.52
CA ILE A 96 -4.63 -1.99 -2.15
C ILE A 96 -4.40 -3.29 -1.38
N TYR A 97 -5.41 -3.78 -0.66
CA TYR A 97 -5.38 -4.92 0.27
C TYR A 97 -4.07 -4.98 1.09
N PRO A 98 -3.73 -3.90 1.81
CA PRO A 98 -2.41 -3.75 2.42
C PRO A 98 -2.19 -4.78 3.53
N VAL A 99 -0.95 -5.25 3.67
CA VAL A 99 -0.49 -5.89 4.91
C VAL A 99 -0.28 -4.78 5.94
N THR A 100 -0.94 -4.84 7.11
CA THR A 100 -0.86 -3.75 8.10
C THR A 100 -0.53 -4.22 9.51
N ASP A 101 -0.65 -5.51 9.80
CA ASP A 101 -0.31 -6.09 11.10
C ASP A 101 0.35 -7.48 10.95
N CYS A 102 0.85 -8.01 12.06
CA CYS A 102 1.38 -9.36 12.18
C CYS A 102 0.49 -10.27 13.03
N ASP A 103 -0.80 -9.93 13.18
CA ASP A 103 -1.80 -10.75 13.85
C ASP A 103 -2.44 -11.74 12.87
N PHE A 104 -2.06 -13.01 12.97
CA PHE A 104 -2.54 -14.09 12.11
C PHE A 104 -3.83 -14.76 12.64
N ASP A 105 -4.44 -14.21 13.68
CA ASP A 105 -5.64 -14.76 14.32
C ASP A 105 -6.82 -13.79 14.26
N THR A 106 -6.86 -12.89 13.28
CA THR A 106 -8.06 -12.09 12.97
C THR A 106 -9.16 -12.97 12.35
N ASP A 107 -10.39 -12.45 12.32
CA ASP A 107 -11.52 -13.15 11.70
C ASP A 107 -11.24 -13.51 10.23
N SER A 108 -10.67 -12.59 9.44
CA SER A 108 -10.35 -12.87 8.03
C SER A 108 -9.24 -13.92 7.87
N TYR A 109 -8.23 -13.95 8.73
CA TYR A 109 -7.21 -14.99 8.72
C TYR A 109 -7.78 -16.39 9.02
N ARG A 110 -8.87 -16.47 9.81
CA ARG A 110 -9.60 -17.72 10.04
C ARG A 110 -10.52 -18.08 8.88
N ASP A 111 -11.36 -17.13 8.44
CA ASP A 111 -12.41 -17.35 7.45
C ASP A 111 -11.85 -17.62 6.05
N ALA A 112 -10.77 -16.94 5.68
CA ALA A 112 -10.09 -17.06 4.37
C ALA A 112 -8.75 -17.80 4.48
N ALA A 113 -8.57 -18.66 5.49
CA ALA A 113 -7.29 -19.31 5.79
C ALA A 113 -6.70 -20.10 4.60
N THR A 114 -7.56 -20.71 3.76
CA THR A 114 -7.18 -21.54 2.62
C THR A 114 -8.20 -21.42 1.48
N GLY A 115 -7.82 -21.79 0.25
CA GLY A 115 -8.77 -21.97 -0.87
C GLY A 115 -9.01 -20.74 -1.76
N TYR A 116 -8.46 -19.57 -1.41
CA TYR A 116 -8.67 -18.30 -2.11
C TYR A 116 -7.38 -17.67 -2.68
N GLY A 117 -6.35 -18.50 -2.93
CA GLY A 117 -5.04 -18.03 -3.39
C GLY A 117 -4.10 -17.77 -2.22
N LEU A 118 -4.10 -16.55 -1.68
CA LEU A 118 -3.31 -16.22 -0.50
C LEU A 118 -3.86 -16.98 0.72
N THR A 119 -2.97 -17.63 1.48
CA THR A 119 -3.33 -18.42 2.67
C THR A 119 -2.66 -17.87 3.92
N ARG A 120 -3.19 -18.25 5.09
CA ARG A 120 -2.55 -17.97 6.39
C ARG A 120 -1.13 -18.52 6.45
N GLU A 121 -0.92 -19.74 5.93
CA GLU A 121 0.40 -20.38 5.90
C GLU A 121 1.38 -19.61 5.00
N SER A 122 0.93 -19.13 3.83
CA SER A 122 1.77 -18.29 2.97
C SER A 122 2.15 -16.99 3.65
N MET A 123 1.23 -16.35 4.38
CA MET A 123 1.54 -15.12 5.14
C MET A 123 2.55 -15.35 6.26
N LEU A 124 2.42 -16.44 7.01
CA LEU A 124 3.42 -16.84 8.00
C LEU A 124 4.80 -17.05 7.36
N TRP A 125 4.84 -17.73 6.21
CA TRP A 125 6.07 -17.93 5.46
C TRP A 125 6.68 -16.60 5.00
N TYR A 126 5.90 -15.68 4.43
CA TYR A 126 6.37 -14.36 4.00
C TYR A 126 6.92 -13.54 5.17
N TRP A 127 6.22 -13.50 6.30
CA TRP A 127 6.71 -12.83 7.51
C TRP A 127 7.99 -13.45 8.05
N ASN A 128 8.15 -14.78 7.95
CA ASN A 128 9.38 -15.46 8.35
C ASN A 128 10.56 -15.16 7.41
N GLN A 129 10.32 -14.89 6.12
CA GLN A 129 11.39 -14.41 5.23
C GLN A 129 11.72 -12.94 5.49
N TYR A 130 10.68 -12.11 5.63
CA TYR A 130 10.81 -10.66 5.73
C TYR A 130 11.38 -10.20 7.07
N LEU A 131 10.81 -10.68 8.18
CA LEU A 131 11.22 -10.32 9.54
C LEU A 131 11.16 -11.57 10.44
N PRO A 132 12.22 -12.40 10.44
CA PRO A 132 12.25 -13.67 11.19
C PRO A 132 12.10 -13.49 12.71
N ASP A 133 12.55 -12.36 13.25
CA ASP A 133 12.43 -12.02 14.66
C ASP A 133 11.00 -11.50 14.97
N GLU A 134 10.14 -12.40 15.44
CA GLU A 134 8.74 -12.11 15.75
C GLU A 134 8.55 -10.95 16.72
N SER A 135 9.47 -10.79 17.69
CA SER A 135 9.39 -9.73 18.70
C SER A 135 9.50 -8.33 18.11
N LYS A 136 10.09 -8.20 16.90
CA LYS A 136 10.26 -6.92 16.20
C LYS A 136 9.14 -6.61 15.22
N ARG A 137 8.26 -7.57 14.91
CA ARG A 137 7.17 -7.37 13.93
C ARG A 137 6.20 -6.27 14.37
N VAL A 138 6.09 -6.04 15.68
CA VAL A 138 5.26 -4.96 16.23
C VAL A 138 5.75 -3.54 15.95
N SER A 139 6.93 -3.38 15.34
CA SER A 139 7.44 -2.07 14.89
C SER A 139 6.46 -1.42 13.89
N PRO A 140 6.14 -0.12 14.00
CA PRO A 140 5.32 0.59 13.03
C PRO A 140 5.87 0.55 11.59
N ASP A 141 7.19 0.38 11.42
CA ASP A 141 7.82 0.21 10.10
C ASP A 141 7.56 -1.17 9.46
N ALA A 142 7.00 -2.12 10.20
CA ALA A 142 6.61 -3.44 9.72
C ALA A 142 5.09 -3.67 9.83
N SER A 143 4.49 -3.27 10.95
CA SER A 143 3.05 -3.32 11.22
C SER A 143 2.51 -1.90 11.43
N PRO A 144 2.24 -1.14 10.34
CA PRO A 144 1.83 0.26 10.43
C PRO A 144 0.51 0.47 11.19
N LEU A 145 -0.33 -0.57 11.36
CA LEU A 145 -1.52 -0.51 12.22
C LEU A 145 -1.17 -0.26 13.70
N ARG A 146 0.04 -0.63 14.13
CA ARG A 146 0.51 -0.47 15.51
C ARG A 146 1.17 0.89 15.79
N ALA A 147 1.12 1.81 14.84
CA ALA A 147 1.61 3.17 15.06
C ALA A 147 0.85 3.84 16.20
N PRO A 148 1.56 4.53 17.13
CA PRO A 148 0.90 5.18 18.26
C PRO A 148 0.05 6.39 17.84
N ASP A 149 0.30 6.95 16.65
CA ASP A 149 -0.42 8.10 16.12
C ASP A 149 -0.57 7.98 14.59
N LEU A 150 -1.82 8.04 14.11
CA LEU A 150 -2.18 8.06 12.69
C LEU A 150 -2.70 9.43 12.23
N SER A 151 -2.71 10.43 13.11
CA SER A 151 -3.15 11.78 12.78
C SER A 151 -2.16 12.45 11.83
N GLY A 152 -2.66 13.42 11.05
CA GLY A 152 -1.85 14.17 10.09
C GLY A 152 -1.31 13.38 8.89
N LEU A 153 -1.73 12.11 8.71
CA LEU A 153 -1.40 11.32 7.52
C LEU A 153 -2.17 11.83 6.29
N PRO A 154 -1.64 11.60 5.07
CA PRO A 154 -2.31 12.03 3.86
C PRO A 154 -3.63 11.29 3.67
N PRO A 155 -4.60 11.90 2.98
CA PRO A 155 -5.83 11.24 2.62
C PRO A 155 -5.61 9.87 1.95
N ALA A 156 -6.47 8.90 2.27
CA ALA A 156 -6.26 7.51 1.90
C ALA A 156 -7.39 6.92 1.06
N LEU A 157 -7.04 6.15 0.03
CA LEU A 157 -7.92 5.15 -0.57
C LEU A 157 -7.45 3.78 -0.08
N VAL A 158 -8.31 3.06 0.63
CA VAL A 158 -8.05 1.69 1.09
C VAL A 158 -8.99 0.74 0.35
N ILE A 159 -8.43 -0.27 -0.30
CA ILE A 159 -9.21 -1.33 -0.95
C ILE A 159 -8.98 -2.61 -0.15
N THR A 160 -10.03 -3.35 0.15
CA THR A 160 -9.94 -4.65 0.84
C THR A 160 -10.76 -5.69 0.09
N CYS A 161 -10.45 -6.97 0.28
CA CYS A 161 -11.11 -8.09 -0.39
C CYS A 161 -11.79 -8.97 0.67
N LYS A 162 -13.01 -9.46 0.43
CA LYS A 162 -13.69 -10.35 1.39
C LYS A 162 -13.04 -11.72 1.49
N LEU A 163 -12.53 -12.24 0.38
CA LEU A 163 -11.90 -13.57 0.28
C LEU A 163 -10.37 -13.43 0.41
N ASP A 164 -9.92 -12.77 1.47
CA ASP A 164 -8.52 -12.43 1.70
C ASP A 164 -8.20 -12.46 3.21
N PRO A 165 -7.15 -13.20 3.64
CA PRO A 165 -6.68 -13.17 5.03
C PRO A 165 -6.41 -11.77 5.58
N LEU A 166 -6.01 -10.81 4.73
CA LEU A 166 -5.63 -9.45 5.14
C LEU A 166 -6.83 -8.50 5.32
N ALA A 167 -8.05 -8.97 5.07
CA ALA A 167 -9.23 -8.10 5.02
C ALA A 167 -9.47 -7.34 6.34
N SER A 168 -9.37 -8.04 7.48
CA SER A 168 -9.61 -7.46 8.81
C SER A 168 -8.56 -6.41 9.15
N GLU A 169 -7.28 -6.65 8.91
CA GLU A 169 -6.22 -5.70 9.23
C GLU A 169 -6.22 -4.47 8.30
N GLY A 170 -6.53 -4.65 7.02
CA GLY A 170 -6.72 -3.53 6.09
C GLY A 170 -7.91 -2.65 6.47
N ALA A 171 -9.03 -3.26 6.89
CA ALA A 171 -10.20 -2.54 7.38
C ALA A 171 -9.92 -1.82 8.71
N ALA A 172 -9.18 -2.47 9.63
CA ALA A 172 -8.76 -1.86 10.89
C ALA A 172 -7.85 -0.64 10.66
N TYR A 173 -6.94 -0.70 9.68
CA TYR A 173 -6.10 0.46 9.33
C TYR A 173 -6.92 1.62 8.75
N ALA A 174 -7.88 1.31 7.86
CA ALA A 174 -8.80 2.32 7.34
C ALA A 174 -9.60 3.01 8.45
N GLU A 175 -10.07 2.25 9.45
CA GLU A 175 -10.80 2.80 10.59
C GLU A 175 -9.90 3.58 11.54
N GLY A 176 -8.68 3.12 11.79
CA GLY A 176 -7.67 3.84 12.57
C GLY A 176 -7.36 5.21 11.96
N LEU A 177 -7.19 5.27 10.64
CA LEU A 177 -7.02 6.53 9.90
C LEU A 177 -8.23 7.46 10.08
N ARG A 178 -9.46 6.97 9.90
CA ARG A 178 -10.68 7.78 10.10
C ARG A 178 -10.78 8.31 11.52
N SER A 179 -10.56 7.45 12.50
CA SER A 179 -10.60 7.80 13.93
C SER A 179 -9.56 8.86 14.28
N ALA A 180 -8.43 8.89 13.58
CA ALA A 180 -7.40 9.92 13.71
C ALA A 180 -7.68 11.21 12.89
N GLY A 181 -8.86 11.32 12.26
CA GLY A 181 -9.28 12.50 11.49
C GLY A 181 -8.78 12.54 10.04
N VAL A 182 -8.19 11.45 9.53
CA VAL A 182 -7.75 11.36 8.13
C VAL A 182 -8.96 11.13 7.23
N ARG A 183 -8.98 11.80 6.06
CA ARG A 183 -10.01 11.54 5.03
C ARG A 183 -9.75 10.18 4.37
N VAL A 184 -10.67 9.24 4.51
CA VAL A 184 -10.54 7.87 4.00
C VAL A 184 -11.68 7.50 3.07
N GLU A 185 -11.36 7.05 1.87
CA GLU A 185 -12.25 6.23 1.03
C GLU A 185 -11.90 4.76 1.23
N HIS A 186 -12.86 3.95 1.65
CA HIS A 186 -12.66 2.51 1.82
C HIS A 186 -13.60 1.75 0.90
N VAL A 187 -13.03 0.92 0.03
CA VAL A 187 -13.77 0.03 -0.86
C VAL A 187 -13.56 -1.39 -0.38
N HIS A 188 -14.63 -2.02 0.09
CA HIS A 188 -14.62 -3.45 0.40
C HIS A 188 -15.19 -4.24 -0.76
N GLU A 189 -14.38 -5.13 -1.32
CA GLU A 189 -14.73 -5.95 -2.48
C GLU A 189 -15.31 -7.30 -2.03
N PRO A 190 -16.64 -7.51 -2.15
CA PRO A 190 -17.33 -8.63 -1.49
C PRO A 190 -17.02 -10.01 -2.10
N ASP A 191 -16.56 -10.04 -3.35
CA ASP A 191 -16.40 -11.28 -4.11
C ASP A 191 -14.97 -11.47 -4.64
N MET A 192 -14.05 -10.58 -4.27
CA MET A 192 -12.67 -10.59 -4.80
C MET A 192 -11.71 -11.28 -3.83
N ILE A 193 -10.68 -11.90 -4.43
CA ILE A 193 -9.54 -12.51 -3.75
C ILE A 193 -8.34 -11.54 -3.71
N HIS A 194 -7.36 -11.84 -2.86
CA HIS A 194 -6.07 -11.15 -2.86
C HIS A 194 -5.40 -11.19 -4.24
N GLY A 195 -4.78 -10.08 -4.66
CA GLY A 195 -4.06 -10.01 -5.95
C GLY A 195 -4.92 -9.78 -7.19
N TYR A 196 -6.26 -9.71 -7.07
CA TYR A 196 -7.16 -9.55 -8.22
C TYR A 196 -6.88 -8.30 -9.07
N ILE A 197 -6.29 -7.25 -8.47
CA ILE A 197 -6.02 -5.97 -9.13
C ILE A 197 -5.12 -6.12 -10.37
N ARG A 198 -4.25 -7.14 -10.38
CA ARG A 198 -3.32 -7.43 -11.48
C ARG A 198 -4.01 -8.10 -12.66
N MET A 199 -5.25 -8.57 -12.49
CA MET A 199 -6.03 -9.24 -13.53
C MET A 199 -6.86 -8.25 -14.36
N ASN A 200 -6.41 -6.99 -14.52
CA ASN A 200 -7.19 -5.92 -15.14
C ASN A 200 -7.52 -6.15 -16.63
N GLY A 201 -6.83 -7.07 -17.31
CA GLY A 201 -7.16 -7.48 -18.68
C GLY A 201 -8.43 -8.33 -18.77
N VAL A 202 -8.77 -9.08 -17.72
CA VAL A 202 -9.81 -10.12 -17.75
C VAL A 202 -10.88 -9.96 -16.68
N VAL A 203 -10.57 -9.37 -15.52
CA VAL A 203 -11.51 -9.12 -14.43
C VAL A 203 -12.04 -7.69 -14.51
N SER A 204 -13.35 -7.54 -14.77
CA SER A 204 -14.01 -6.23 -14.83
C SER A 204 -13.90 -5.45 -13.52
N ARG A 205 -13.96 -6.15 -12.39
CA ARG A 205 -13.81 -5.54 -11.07
C ARG A 205 -12.43 -4.94 -10.85
N ALA A 206 -11.36 -5.59 -11.32
CA ALA A 206 -10.00 -5.03 -11.29
C ALA A 206 -9.89 -3.74 -12.11
N ARG A 207 -10.56 -3.65 -13.27
CA ARG A 207 -10.64 -2.40 -14.04
C ARG A 207 -11.33 -1.29 -13.26
N LYS A 208 -12.50 -1.59 -12.67
CA LYS A 208 -13.23 -0.63 -11.83
C LYS A 208 -12.36 -0.12 -10.68
N SER A 209 -11.65 -1.01 -9.98
CA SER A 209 -10.78 -0.62 -8.87
C SER A 209 -9.62 0.26 -9.33
N TRP A 210 -9.04 0.02 -10.51
CA TRP A 210 -8.08 0.96 -11.11
C TRP A 210 -8.72 2.30 -11.48
N ASP A 211 -9.96 2.31 -11.98
CA ASP A 211 -10.71 3.55 -12.25
C ASP A 211 -10.96 4.33 -10.94
N ASP A 212 -11.25 3.63 -9.83
CA ASP A 212 -11.37 4.20 -8.50
C ASP A 212 -10.05 4.83 -8.01
N CYS A 213 -8.93 4.11 -8.15
CA CYS A 213 -7.59 4.64 -7.85
C CYS A 213 -7.27 5.88 -8.67
N GLY A 214 -7.53 5.86 -9.98
CA GLY A 214 -7.28 6.98 -10.87
C GLY A 214 -8.13 8.21 -10.54
N ARG A 215 -9.42 8.03 -10.27
CA ARG A 215 -10.32 9.11 -9.82
C ARG A 215 -9.84 9.72 -8.52
N PHE A 216 -9.49 8.87 -7.54
CA PHE A 216 -9.00 9.31 -6.24
C PHE A 216 -7.73 10.15 -6.41
N LEU A 217 -6.72 9.63 -7.12
CA LEU A 217 -5.47 10.34 -7.34
C LEU A 217 -5.65 11.64 -8.13
N ARG A 218 -6.46 11.65 -9.20
CA ARG A 218 -6.76 12.88 -9.94
C ARG A 218 -7.28 13.99 -9.04
N ARG A 219 -8.14 13.64 -8.07
CA ARG A 219 -8.70 14.61 -7.13
C ARG A 219 -7.65 15.09 -6.12
N GLU A 220 -6.87 14.20 -5.53
CA GLU A 220 -5.87 14.59 -4.52
C GLU A 220 -4.63 15.27 -5.10
N LEU A 221 -4.33 15.01 -6.37
CA LEU A 221 -3.22 15.64 -7.11
C LEU A 221 -3.68 16.86 -7.92
N ALA A 222 -4.96 17.25 -7.84
CA ALA A 222 -5.45 18.47 -8.48
C ALA A 222 -4.86 19.70 -7.80
N THR A 223 -4.69 20.80 -8.56
CA THR A 223 -4.39 22.10 -7.97
C THR A 223 -5.67 22.62 -7.30
N HIS A 224 -5.57 23.00 -6.03
CA HIS A 224 -6.55 23.89 -5.43
C HIS A 224 -6.07 25.30 -5.70
N ASP A 225 -6.59 25.89 -6.78
CA ASP A 225 -6.43 27.32 -7.08
C ASP A 225 -7.19 28.19 -6.05
#